data_AF-A0AAJ4A422-F1
#
_entry.id   AF-A0AAJ4A422-F1
#
_cell.length_a   1.000
_cell.length_b   1.000
_cell.length_c   1.000
_cell.angle_alpha   90.00
_cell.angle_beta   90.00
_cell.angle_gamma   90.00
#
_symmetry.space_group_name_H-M   'P 1'
#
loop_
_entity.id
_entity.type
_entity.pdbx_description
1 polymer ?
#
loop_
_entity_poly.entity_id
_entity_poly.type
_entity_poly.pdbx_seq_one_letter_code
_entity_poly.pdbx_strand_id
1 'polypeptide(L)'
;MKKIKLVGALIFILSIILVSLFYHVAKENQSHNNLINTMIEQKNFTQEVSKNVFYIYKNLDSTTKSIDESIRQFLNIMSNKKEGLQKSKKILKLWNKFYLKVQHFRDKTKNRSSYSNMLLEKDVKDIYNINLELIIESNKFIQAQETAFNKKQKKYKLLLYILSTILISLLFYIFTQLKTMIIFMQKFLSTSKVIISNSSIRELKPIEIENKNLEISEARNNFNLLVEKINNSIEYSSNSINHSCESLKDVEHHIEDLVELIYTMNEDTRDKELRKKEDAIIQSLEELSSAEIKLKNLKKDLDSLISHYKLKNNN
;
A
#
# COMPACT_ATOMS: atom_id res chain seq x y z
N MET A 1 -13.50 -4.50 0.05
CA MET A 1 -13.48 -3.04 -0.04
C MET A 1 -12.97 -2.41 1.23
N LYS A 2 -13.57 -2.60 2.43
CA LYS A 2 -13.01 -2.01 3.67
C LYS A 2 -11.57 -2.49 3.92
N LYS A 3 -11.30 -3.79 3.76
CA LYS A 3 -9.95 -4.38 3.91
C LYS A 3 -8.96 -3.86 2.85
N ILE A 4 -9.37 -3.73 1.58
CA ILE A 4 -8.50 -3.21 0.51
C ILE A 4 -8.20 -1.73 0.72
N LYS A 5 -9.19 -0.91 1.09
CA LYS A 5 -9.01 0.51 1.44
C LYS A 5 -8.07 0.67 2.63
N LEU A 6 -8.22 -0.16 3.66
CA LEU A 6 -7.35 -0.18 4.83
C LEU A 6 -5.90 -0.53 4.45
N VAL A 7 -5.70 -1.59 3.67
CA VAL A 7 -4.35 -1.99 3.22
C VAL A 7 -3.72 -0.91 2.33
N GLY A 8 -4.50 -0.28 1.45
CA GLY A 8 -4.03 0.84 0.63
C GLY A 8 -3.57 2.04 1.47
N ALA A 9 -4.36 2.42 2.48
CA ALA A 9 -3.98 3.48 3.42
C ALA A 9 -2.71 3.12 4.21
N LEU A 10 -2.59 1.85 4.63
CA LEU A 10 -1.44 1.36 5.37
C LEU A 10 -0.16 1.39 4.53
N ILE A 11 -0.23 1.02 3.25
CA ILE A 11 0.87 1.16 2.28
C ILE A 11 1.30 2.62 2.17
N PHE A 12 0.35 3.54 1.99
CA PHE A 12 0.65 4.97 1.86
C PHE A 12 1.36 5.54 3.09
N ILE A 13 0.84 5.24 4.30
CA ILE A 13 1.45 5.66 5.57
C ILE A 13 2.85 5.06 5.72
N LEU A 14 3.00 3.76 5.42
CA LEU A 14 4.28 3.06 5.52
C LEU A 14 5.33 3.66 4.56
N SER A 15 4.92 4.05 3.35
CA SER A 15 5.79 4.75 2.40
C SER A 15 6.29 6.09 2.94
N ILE A 16 5.42 6.90 3.55
CA ILE A 16 5.81 8.18 4.15
C ILE A 16 6.81 7.95 5.29
N ILE A 17 6.53 6.98 6.17
CA ILE A 17 7.41 6.63 7.29
C ILE A 17 8.80 6.20 6.78
N LEU A 18 8.85 5.36 5.74
CA LEU A 18 10.10 4.91 5.13
C LEU A 18 10.92 6.08 4.57
N VAL A 19 10.28 6.99 3.83
CA VAL A 19 10.95 8.18 3.28
C VAL A 19 11.50 9.06 4.40
N SER A 20 10.70 9.32 5.43
CA SER A 20 11.12 10.11 6.59
C SER A 20 12.30 9.47 7.33
N LEU A 21 12.25 8.15 7.55
CA LEU A 21 13.31 7.41 8.23
C LEU A 21 14.60 7.42 7.39
N PHE A 22 14.49 7.22 6.08
CA PHE A 22 15.62 7.27 5.16
C PHE A 22 16.30 8.64 5.18
N TYR A 23 15.50 9.72 5.09
CA TYR A 23 16.00 11.08 5.17
C TYR A 23 16.70 11.35 6.52
N HIS A 24 16.09 10.92 7.63
CA HIS A 24 16.68 11.07 8.95
C HIS A 24 18.04 10.35 9.05
N VAL A 25 18.13 9.11 8.58
CA VAL A 25 19.38 8.32 8.56
C VAL A 25 20.44 8.99 7.69
N ALA A 26 20.07 9.49 6.51
CA ALA A 26 20.99 10.19 5.62
C ALA A 26 21.56 11.46 6.27
N LYS A 27 20.71 12.27 6.89
CA LYS A 27 21.13 13.49 7.61
C LYS A 27 22.03 13.16 8.80
N GLU A 28 21.70 12.11 9.55
CA GLU A 28 22.51 11.66 10.68
C GLU A 28 23.89 11.16 10.23
N ASN A 29 23.98 10.43 9.10
CA ASN A 29 25.24 10.01 8.49
C ASN A 29 26.12 11.20 8.12
N GLN A 30 25.55 12.21 7.45
CA GLN A 30 26.31 13.41 7.07
C GLN A 30 26.83 14.15 8.30
N SER A 31 25.98 14.33 9.31
CA SER A 31 26.36 15.01 10.56
C SER A 31 27.46 14.24 11.31
N HIS A 32 27.36 12.90 11.36
CA HIS A 32 28.39 12.07 11.98
C HIS A 32 29.72 12.15 11.24
N ASN A 33 29.72 12.06 9.91
CA ASN A 33 30.94 12.16 9.11
C ASN A 33 31.63 13.51 9.30
N ASN A 34 30.88 14.61 9.30
CA ASN A 34 31.43 15.94 9.57
C ASN A 34 32.06 16.03 10.97
N LEU A 35 31.41 15.42 11.98
CA LEU A 35 31.92 15.36 13.34
C LEU A 35 33.22 14.56 13.43
N ILE A 36 33.31 13.40 12.79
CA ILE A 36 34.52 12.56 12.77
C ILE A 36 35.66 13.29 12.03
N ASN A 37 35.38 13.91 10.88
CA ASN A 37 36.36 14.71 10.14
C ASN A 37 36.92 15.85 11.01
N THR A 38 36.06 16.57 11.73
CA THR A 38 36.47 17.62 12.66
C THR A 38 37.40 17.07 13.76
N MET A 39 37.10 15.88 14.31
CA MET A 39 37.96 15.25 15.32
C MET A 39 39.32 14.82 14.74
N ILE A 40 39.34 14.32 13.51
CA ILE A 40 40.57 13.93 12.81
C ILE A 40 41.43 15.15 12.52
N GLU A 41 40.84 16.24 12.03
CA GLU A 41 41.54 17.51 11.81
C GLU A 41 42.16 18.05 13.10
N GLN A 42 41.39 18.07 14.20
CA GLN A 42 41.87 18.49 15.52
C GLN A 42 43.05 17.64 16.01
N LYS A 43 43.02 16.32 15.78
CA LYS A 43 44.12 15.40 16.10
C LYS A 43 45.35 15.66 15.23
N ASN A 44 45.18 15.74 13.92
CA ASN A 44 46.29 15.95 12.98
C ASN A 44 46.98 17.31 13.26
N PHE A 45 46.20 18.30 13.68
CA PHE A 45 46.73 19.60 14.03
C PHE A 45 47.72 19.57 15.21
N THR A 46 47.50 18.75 16.25
CA THR A 46 48.48 18.62 17.35
C THR A 46 49.81 18.00 16.89
N GLN A 47 49.74 17.12 15.88
CA GLN A 47 50.91 16.54 15.25
C GLN A 47 51.71 17.57 14.46
N GLU A 48 51.04 18.39 13.65
CA GLU A 48 51.67 19.47 12.89
C GLU A 48 52.35 20.50 13.81
N VAL A 49 51.69 20.91 14.91
CA VAL A 49 52.31 21.79 15.92
C VAL A 49 53.56 21.14 16.52
N SER A 50 53.49 19.85 16.88
CA SER A 50 54.64 19.13 17.45
C SER A 50 55.81 19.02 16.47
N LYS A 51 55.51 18.81 15.18
CA LYS A 51 56.50 18.77 14.09
C LYS A 51 57.15 20.15 13.91
N ASN A 52 56.38 21.22 13.93
CA ASN A 52 56.91 22.59 13.82
C ASN A 52 57.80 22.96 15.01
N VAL A 53 57.41 22.57 16.23
CA VAL A 53 58.26 22.70 17.44
C VAL A 53 59.59 21.97 17.25
N PHE A 54 59.56 20.72 16.80
CA PHE A 54 60.77 19.94 16.56
C PHE A 54 61.66 20.55 15.47
N TYR A 55 61.06 21.01 14.37
CA TYR A 55 61.78 21.64 13.26
C TYR A 55 62.53 22.91 13.71
N ILE A 56 61.90 23.76 14.51
CA ILE A 56 62.50 25.00 15.02
C ILE A 56 63.56 24.74 16.08
N TYR A 57 63.39 23.69 16.87
CA TYR A 57 64.43 23.22 17.77
C TYR A 57 65.69 22.78 17.01
N LYS A 58 65.54 22.09 15.87
CA LYS A 58 66.67 21.61 15.07
C LYS A 58 67.31 22.68 14.18
N ASN A 59 66.54 23.65 13.71
CA ASN A 59 67.02 24.73 12.84
C ASN A 59 67.00 26.06 13.59
N LEU A 60 68.08 26.32 14.33
CA LEU A 60 68.16 27.41 15.30
C LEU A 60 68.01 28.81 14.69
N ASP A 61 68.28 29.00 13.40
CA ASP A 61 68.13 30.29 12.67
C ASP A 61 66.73 30.51 12.07
N SER A 62 65.81 29.55 12.26
CA SER A 62 64.45 29.65 11.73
C SER A 62 63.60 30.64 12.53
N THR A 63 62.85 31.49 11.81
CA THR A 63 61.98 32.49 12.44
C THR A 63 60.82 31.85 13.20
N THR A 64 60.46 32.42 14.35
CA THR A 64 59.31 31.96 15.17
C THR A 64 57.94 32.28 14.56
N LYS A 65 57.88 32.93 13.40
CA LYS A 65 56.64 33.27 12.67
C LYS A 65 55.77 32.05 12.40
N SER A 66 56.35 30.90 12.03
CA SER A 66 55.56 29.69 11.74
C SER A 66 54.93 29.09 13.00
N ILE A 67 55.55 29.24 14.18
CA ILE A 67 54.94 28.86 15.47
C ILE A 67 53.78 29.79 15.82
N ASP A 68 53.95 31.10 15.62
CA ASP A 68 52.89 32.07 15.91
C ASP A 68 51.66 31.82 15.01
N GLU A 69 51.87 31.50 13.74
CA GLU A 69 50.81 31.08 12.82
C GLU A 69 50.17 29.74 13.23
N SER A 70 50.98 28.74 13.59
CA SER A 70 50.50 27.44 14.08
C SER A 70 49.71 27.58 15.38
N ILE A 71 50.11 28.44 16.30
CA ILE A 71 49.39 28.72 17.56
C ILE A 71 48.09 29.46 17.28
N ARG A 72 48.08 30.43 16.36
CA ARG A 72 46.86 31.15 15.98
C ARG A 72 45.83 30.22 15.33
N GLN A 73 46.29 29.33 14.44
CA GLN A 73 45.45 28.31 13.82
C GLN A 73 44.98 27.26 14.85
N PHE A 74 45.85 26.86 15.79
CA PHE A 74 45.48 25.98 16.92
C PHE A 74 44.28 26.55 17.65
N LEU A 75 44.37 27.81 18.07
CA LEU A 75 43.31 28.48 18.80
C LEU A 75 42.04 28.62 17.97
N ASN A 76 42.13 28.88 16.67
CA ASN A 76 40.94 29.00 15.82
C ASN A 76 40.21 27.65 15.71
N ILE A 77 40.92 26.58 15.34
CA ILE A 77 40.38 25.21 15.22
C ILE A 77 39.83 24.72 16.58
N MET A 78 40.48 25.10 17.67
CA MET A 78 40.06 24.73 19.04
C MET A 78 39.04 25.69 19.66
N SER A 79 38.79 26.88 19.09
CA SER A 79 37.81 27.84 19.62
C SER A 79 36.38 27.45 19.30
N ASN A 80 36.17 26.52 18.36
CA ASN A 80 34.87 25.99 17.99
C ASN A 80 34.39 24.95 19.03
N LYS A 81 34.23 25.40 20.29
CA LYS A 81 34.16 24.58 21.51
C LYS A 81 32.97 23.62 21.62
N LYS A 82 32.05 23.62 20.65
CA LYS A 82 30.79 22.87 20.75
C LYS A 82 30.81 21.53 20.02
N GLU A 83 31.81 21.26 19.19
CA GLU A 83 31.87 20.05 18.34
C GLU A 83 33.30 19.45 18.32
N GLY A 84 33.44 18.13 18.28
CA GLY A 84 34.74 17.44 18.22
C GLY A 84 35.26 16.83 19.54
N LEU A 85 36.59 16.67 19.68
CA LEU A 85 37.20 15.92 20.79
C LEU A 85 37.09 16.64 22.14
N GLN A 86 36.72 17.93 22.14
CA GLN A 86 36.56 18.77 23.35
C GLN A 86 35.45 18.26 24.28
N LYS A 87 34.55 17.41 23.77
CA LYS A 87 33.55 16.69 24.58
C LYS A 87 34.19 15.77 25.62
N SER A 88 35.42 15.31 25.38
CA SER A 88 36.16 14.55 26.39
C SER A 88 36.89 15.50 27.34
N LYS A 89 36.49 15.49 28.62
CA LYS A 89 37.18 16.24 29.69
C LYS A 89 38.67 15.89 29.77
N LYS A 90 39.04 14.63 29.47
CA LYS A 90 40.43 14.17 29.49
C LYS A 90 41.23 14.78 28.34
N ILE A 91 40.70 14.73 27.12
CA ILE A 91 41.36 15.31 25.93
C ILE A 91 41.48 16.83 26.10
N LEU A 92 40.45 17.50 26.61
CA LEU A 92 40.51 18.93 26.91
C LEU A 92 41.63 19.30 27.88
N LYS A 93 41.81 18.54 28.96
CA LYS A 93 42.93 18.75 29.90
C LYS A 93 44.29 18.54 29.23
N LEU A 94 44.43 17.48 28.44
CA LEU A 94 45.66 17.20 27.70
C LEU A 94 45.97 18.29 26.68
N TRP A 95 44.97 18.83 26.00
CA TRP A 95 45.13 19.95 25.08
C TRP A 95 45.57 21.23 25.77
N ASN A 96 44.97 21.58 26.91
CA ASN A 96 45.40 22.75 27.66
C ASN A 96 46.86 22.61 28.11
N LYS A 97 47.26 21.40 28.55
CA LYS A 97 48.66 21.10 28.93
C LYS A 97 49.60 21.20 27.72
N PHE A 98 49.21 20.65 26.58
CA PHE A 98 49.96 20.72 25.32
C PHE A 98 50.16 22.17 24.89
N TYR A 99 49.08 22.95 24.86
CA TYR A 99 49.08 24.35 24.47
C TYR A 99 49.99 25.20 25.37
N LEU A 100 49.91 25.01 26.69
CA LEU A 100 50.78 25.69 27.64
C LEU A 100 52.26 25.41 27.36
N LYS A 101 52.61 24.14 27.08
CA LYS A 101 53.98 23.72 26.78
C LYS A 101 54.49 24.31 25.47
N VAL A 102 53.65 24.35 24.43
CA VAL A 102 53.98 24.97 23.14
C VAL A 102 54.22 26.48 23.30
N GLN A 103 53.42 27.18 24.09
CA GLN A 103 53.66 28.59 24.39
C GLN A 103 54.97 28.83 25.13
N HIS A 104 55.25 28.01 26.15
CA HIS A 104 56.49 28.10 26.91
C HIS A 104 57.73 27.89 26.01
N PHE A 105 57.67 26.92 25.11
CA PHE A 105 58.70 26.69 24.09
C PHE A 105 58.89 27.90 23.17
N ARG A 106 57.78 28.49 22.67
CA ARG A 106 57.80 29.70 21.85
C ARG A 106 58.52 30.84 22.56
N ASP A 107 58.13 31.13 23.80
CA ASP A 107 58.62 32.30 24.54
C ASP A 107 60.12 32.18 24.85
N LYS A 108 60.58 30.97 25.21
CA LYS A 108 62.01 30.68 25.38
C LYS A 108 62.81 30.74 24.09
N THR A 109 62.20 30.39 22.96
CA THR A 109 62.85 30.46 21.66
C THR A 109 63.07 31.91 21.21
N LYS A 110 62.22 32.86 21.65
CA LYS A 110 62.37 34.31 21.35
C LYS A 110 63.47 35.00 22.18
N ASN A 111 63.75 34.55 23.41
CA ASN A 111 64.67 35.21 24.35
C ASN A 111 65.97 34.40 24.60
N ARG A 112 66.64 33.94 23.54
CA ARG A 112 67.77 32.99 23.66
C ARG A 112 69.02 33.59 24.32
N SER A 113 69.61 32.81 25.23
CA SER A 113 70.98 32.96 25.77
C SER A 113 71.74 31.62 25.62
N SER A 114 73.08 31.63 25.66
CA SER A 114 73.93 30.44 25.40
C SER A 114 73.71 29.24 26.35
N TYR A 115 73.03 29.42 27.49
CA TYR A 115 72.68 28.36 28.46
C TYR A 115 71.30 27.70 28.22
N SER A 116 70.56 28.10 27.19
CA SER A 116 69.13 27.75 27.02
C SER A 116 68.83 26.40 26.33
N ASN A 117 69.84 25.70 25.81
CA ASN A 117 69.61 24.51 24.96
C ASN A 117 69.05 23.29 25.71
N MET A 118 69.55 22.99 26.92
CA MET A 118 69.06 21.86 27.73
C MET A 118 67.60 22.05 28.18
N LEU A 119 67.19 23.30 28.42
CA LEU A 119 65.83 23.65 28.83
C LEU A 119 64.84 23.55 27.67
N LEU A 120 65.29 23.85 26.45
CA LEU A 120 64.50 23.69 25.21
C LEU A 120 64.33 22.22 24.85
N GLU A 121 65.36 21.39 25.00
CA GLU A 121 65.27 19.95 24.75
C GLU A 121 64.20 19.28 25.65
N LYS A 122 64.16 19.67 26.93
CA LYS A 122 63.14 19.21 27.87
C LYS A 122 61.73 19.60 27.42
N ASP A 123 61.52 20.84 26.99
CA ASP A 123 60.20 21.30 26.52
C ASP A 123 59.79 20.55 25.23
N VAL A 124 60.70 20.30 24.30
CA VAL A 124 60.43 19.51 23.08
C VAL A 124 60.02 18.08 23.42
N LYS A 125 60.73 17.43 24.35
CA LYS A 125 60.40 16.07 24.81
C LYS A 125 59.05 16.02 25.52
N ASP A 126 58.75 17.01 26.36
CA ASP A 126 57.44 17.14 27.02
C ASP A 126 56.31 17.32 26.00
N ILE A 127 56.49 18.19 25.01
CA ILE A 127 55.51 18.42 23.92
C ILE A 127 55.27 17.14 23.13
N TYR A 128 56.33 16.42 22.76
CA TYR A 128 56.24 15.14 22.07
C TYR A 128 55.44 14.10 22.88
N ASN A 129 55.77 13.92 24.15
CA ASN A 129 55.10 12.95 25.02
C ASN A 129 53.61 13.27 25.22
N ILE A 130 53.28 14.56 25.43
CA ILE A 130 51.89 14.99 25.57
C ILE A 130 51.12 14.79 24.24
N ASN A 131 51.76 15.05 23.09
CA ASN A 131 51.15 14.82 21.79
C ASN A 131 50.87 13.32 21.54
N LEU A 132 51.79 12.43 21.92
CA LEU A 132 51.54 10.99 21.86
C LEU A 132 50.32 10.58 22.68
N GLU A 133 50.23 11.07 23.93
CA GLU A 133 49.08 10.80 24.79
C GLU A 133 47.78 11.35 24.18
N LEU A 134 47.81 12.56 23.60
CA LEU A 134 46.69 13.16 22.88
C LEU A 134 46.23 12.31 21.70
N ILE A 135 47.15 11.80 20.88
CA ILE A 135 46.83 10.95 19.72
C ILE A 135 46.13 9.67 20.18
N ILE A 136 46.68 9.01 21.22
CA ILE A 136 46.13 7.76 21.75
C ILE A 136 44.71 7.98 22.27
N GLU A 137 44.52 9.01 23.10
CA GLU A 137 43.21 9.28 23.70
C GLU A 137 42.20 9.79 22.67
N SER A 138 42.64 10.56 21.67
CA SER A 138 41.80 11.00 20.55
C SER A 138 41.34 9.83 19.69
N ASN A 139 42.25 8.90 19.36
CA ASN A 139 41.90 7.70 18.59
C ASN A 139 40.89 6.82 19.35
N LYS A 140 41.11 6.59 20.66
CA LYS A 140 40.14 5.86 21.50
C LYS A 140 38.77 6.53 21.49
N PHE A 141 38.73 7.85 21.61
CA PHE A 141 37.47 8.59 21.62
C PHE A 141 36.76 8.54 20.27
N ILE A 142 37.47 8.76 19.16
CA ILE A 142 36.93 8.64 17.79
C ILE A 142 36.36 7.23 17.58
N GLN A 143 37.14 6.18 17.91
CA GLN A 143 36.71 4.80 17.75
C GLN A 143 35.46 4.47 18.59
N ALA A 144 35.36 5.02 19.81
CA ALA A 144 34.17 4.86 20.64
C ALA A 144 32.93 5.52 20.00
N GLN A 145 33.09 6.71 19.41
CA GLN A 145 32.01 7.40 18.70
C GLN A 145 31.57 6.65 17.45
N GLU A 146 32.52 6.18 16.62
CA GLU A 146 32.23 5.35 15.45
C GLU A 146 31.53 4.05 15.84
N THR A 147 31.96 3.40 16.91
CA THR A 147 31.34 2.15 17.39
C THR A 147 29.90 2.39 17.86
N ALA A 148 29.67 3.45 18.64
CA ALA A 148 28.33 3.82 19.10
C ALA A 148 27.41 4.14 17.92
N PHE A 149 27.91 4.90 16.94
CA PHE A 149 27.19 5.25 15.73
C PHE A 149 26.88 4.03 14.87
N ASN A 150 27.86 3.17 14.61
CA ASN A 150 27.69 1.93 13.85
C ASN A 150 26.64 1.01 14.48
N LYS A 151 26.62 0.91 15.82
CA LYS A 151 25.58 0.15 16.54
C LYS A 151 24.19 0.74 16.33
N LYS A 152 24.06 2.07 16.36
CA LYS A 152 22.80 2.78 16.08
C LYS A 152 22.36 2.58 14.61
N GLN A 153 23.29 2.74 13.66
CA GLN A 153 23.04 2.54 12.24
C GLN A 153 22.61 1.12 11.89
N LYS A 154 23.21 0.10 12.52
CA LYS A 154 22.76 -1.29 12.35
C LYS A 154 21.28 -1.47 12.73
N LYS A 155 20.82 -0.83 13.81
CA LYS A 155 19.40 -0.87 14.21
C LYS A 155 18.50 -0.20 13.18
N TYR A 156 18.88 0.97 12.67
CA TYR A 156 18.09 1.65 11.64
C TYR A 156 18.04 0.89 10.32
N LYS A 157 19.17 0.29 9.89
CA LYS A 157 19.20 -0.59 8.71
C LYS A 157 18.29 -1.80 8.89
N LEU A 158 18.33 -2.45 10.04
CA LEU A 158 17.43 -3.57 10.35
C LEU A 158 15.95 -3.14 10.27
N LEU A 159 15.62 -2.00 10.88
CA LEU A 159 14.25 -1.45 10.84
C LEU A 159 13.81 -1.12 9.40
N LEU A 160 14.67 -0.48 8.60
CA LEU A 160 14.43 -0.20 7.18
C LEU A 160 14.12 -1.49 6.41
N TYR A 161 14.92 -2.54 6.59
CA TYR A 161 14.70 -3.82 5.92
C TYR A 161 13.37 -4.46 6.34
N ILE A 162 13.05 -4.47 7.63
CA ILE A 162 11.78 -5.02 8.13
C ILE A 162 10.60 -4.27 7.52
N LEU A 163 10.60 -2.94 7.58
CA LEU A 163 9.52 -2.11 7.04
C LEU A 163 9.39 -2.26 5.52
N SER A 164 10.51 -2.39 4.80
CA SER A 164 10.50 -2.59 3.34
C SER A 164 9.94 -3.95 2.95
N THR A 165 10.31 -5.02 3.68
CA THR A 165 9.74 -6.35 3.48
C THR A 165 8.24 -6.37 3.73
N ILE A 166 7.78 -5.71 4.79
CA ILE A 166 6.34 -5.56 5.07
C ILE A 166 5.63 -4.85 3.91
N LEU A 167 6.20 -3.75 3.41
CA LEU A 167 5.64 -3.00 2.28
C LEU A 167 5.48 -3.89 1.03
N ILE A 168 6.51 -4.68 0.70
CA ILE A 168 6.49 -5.58 -0.45
C ILE A 168 5.42 -6.66 -0.28
N SER A 169 5.29 -7.27 0.90
CA SER A 169 4.23 -8.24 1.18
C SER A 169 2.83 -7.63 1.04
N LEU A 170 2.63 -6.39 1.48
CA LEU A 170 1.34 -5.69 1.33
C LEU A 170 1.02 -5.39 -0.13
N LEU A 171 2.02 -4.98 -0.92
CA LEU A 171 1.86 -4.78 -2.37
C LEU A 171 1.47 -6.08 -3.08
N PHE A 172 2.14 -7.18 -2.76
CA PHE A 172 1.81 -8.50 -3.31
C PHE A 172 0.39 -8.94 -2.94
N TYR A 173 -0.02 -8.67 -1.70
CA TYR A 173 -1.38 -8.93 -1.24
C TYR A 173 -2.42 -8.12 -2.04
N ILE A 174 -2.24 -6.79 -2.19
CA ILE A 174 -3.14 -5.97 -3.00
C ILE A 174 -3.21 -6.46 -4.44
N PHE A 175 -2.06 -6.79 -5.03
CA PHE A 175 -2.00 -7.29 -6.39
C PHE A 175 -2.85 -8.56 -6.58
N THR A 176 -2.77 -9.49 -5.63
CA THR A 176 -3.58 -10.71 -5.63
C THR A 176 -5.08 -10.39 -5.53
N GLN A 177 -5.46 -9.47 -4.63
CA GLN A 177 -6.86 -9.05 -4.48
C GLN A 177 -7.40 -8.37 -5.75
N LEU A 178 -6.60 -7.51 -6.39
CA LEU A 178 -6.97 -6.85 -7.65
C LEU A 178 -7.21 -7.87 -8.76
N LYS A 179 -6.31 -8.85 -8.93
CA LYS A 179 -6.47 -9.92 -9.92
C LYS A 179 -7.80 -10.66 -9.73
N THR A 180 -8.12 -11.03 -8.49
CA THR A 180 -9.38 -11.69 -8.15
C THR A 180 -10.60 -10.83 -8.47
N MET A 181 -10.55 -9.53 -8.16
CA MET A 181 -11.64 -8.60 -8.46
C MET A 181 -11.84 -8.41 -9.97
N ILE A 182 -10.75 -8.35 -10.75
CA ILE A 182 -10.80 -8.25 -12.22
C ILE A 182 -11.50 -9.48 -12.81
N ILE A 183 -11.13 -10.69 -12.37
CA ILE A 183 -11.75 -11.94 -12.85
C ILE A 183 -13.25 -11.95 -12.56
N PHE A 184 -13.64 -11.54 -11.34
CA PHE A 184 -15.05 -11.41 -10.99
C PHE A 184 -15.77 -10.43 -11.90
N MET A 185 -15.21 -9.24 -12.11
CA MET A 185 -15.84 -8.20 -12.92
C MET A 185 -15.95 -8.59 -14.39
N GLN A 186 -14.95 -9.29 -14.93
CA GLN A 186 -15.01 -9.83 -16.30
C GLN A 186 -16.13 -10.85 -16.45
N LYS A 187 -16.23 -11.82 -15.52
CA LYS A 187 -17.31 -12.81 -15.52
C LYS A 187 -18.69 -12.18 -15.30
N PHE A 188 -18.79 -11.22 -14.38
CA PHE A 188 -20.02 -10.47 -14.15
C PHE A 188 -20.46 -9.73 -15.42
N LEU A 189 -19.54 -9.02 -16.08
CA LEU A 189 -19.84 -8.31 -17.32
C LEU A 189 -20.20 -9.27 -18.45
N SER A 190 -19.49 -10.38 -18.60
CA SER A 190 -19.81 -11.36 -19.65
C SER A 190 -21.18 -11.99 -19.43
N THR A 191 -21.49 -12.41 -18.20
CA THR A 191 -22.79 -13.01 -17.88
C THR A 191 -23.91 -11.98 -18.02
N SER A 192 -23.72 -10.76 -17.52
CA SER A 192 -24.69 -9.67 -17.68
C SER A 192 -24.92 -9.35 -19.16
N LYS A 193 -23.85 -9.30 -19.96
CA LYS A 193 -23.97 -9.09 -21.41
C LYS A 193 -24.77 -10.20 -22.06
N VAL A 194 -24.50 -11.47 -21.74
CA VAL A 194 -25.27 -12.62 -22.24
C VAL A 194 -26.75 -12.46 -21.90
N ILE A 195 -27.10 -12.10 -20.66
CA ILE A 195 -28.49 -11.88 -20.23
C ILE A 195 -29.15 -10.74 -21.03
N ILE A 196 -28.45 -9.62 -21.22
CA ILE A 196 -29.01 -8.43 -21.89
C ILE A 196 -29.07 -8.59 -23.41
N SER A 197 -28.06 -9.21 -24.02
CA SER A 197 -27.92 -9.28 -25.47
C SER A 197 -28.61 -10.50 -26.10
N ASN A 198 -28.85 -11.56 -25.32
CA ASN A 198 -29.67 -12.66 -25.82
C ASN A 198 -31.14 -12.24 -25.76
N SER A 199 -31.82 -12.36 -26.90
CA SER A 199 -33.28 -12.30 -26.98
C SER A 199 -33.95 -13.48 -26.26
N SER A 200 -33.15 -14.44 -25.78
CA SER A 200 -33.61 -15.61 -25.06
C SER A 200 -33.27 -15.60 -23.58
N ILE A 201 -34.31 -15.79 -22.78
CA ILE A 201 -34.33 -15.84 -21.32
C ILE A 201 -34.20 -17.27 -20.77
N ARG A 202 -33.92 -18.25 -21.64
CA ARG A 202 -33.90 -19.66 -21.23
C ARG A 202 -32.67 -19.98 -20.38
N GLU A 203 -32.92 -20.50 -19.18
CA GLU A 203 -31.92 -21.06 -18.26
C GLU A 203 -30.71 -20.13 -18.05
N LEU A 204 -31.00 -18.90 -17.61
CA LEU A 204 -29.96 -17.95 -17.25
C LEU A 204 -28.98 -18.63 -16.28
N LYS A 205 -27.70 -18.66 -16.65
CA LYS A 205 -26.69 -19.39 -15.88
C LYS A 205 -26.11 -18.50 -14.77
N PRO A 206 -25.98 -19.03 -13.55
CA PRO A 206 -25.34 -18.32 -12.45
C PRO A 206 -23.84 -18.09 -12.74
N ILE A 207 -23.26 -17.13 -12.05
CA ILE A 207 -21.82 -16.91 -12.05
C ILE A 207 -21.16 -17.97 -11.15
N GLU A 208 -20.35 -18.83 -11.78
CA GLU A 208 -19.51 -19.81 -11.09
C GLU A 208 -18.10 -19.26 -10.84
N ILE A 209 -17.89 -18.76 -9.63
CA ILE A 209 -16.58 -18.35 -9.11
C ILE A 209 -16.52 -18.77 -7.66
N GLU A 210 -15.60 -19.67 -7.33
CA GLU A 210 -15.21 -19.86 -5.94
C GLU A 210 -14.31 -18.71 -5.49
N ASN A 211 -14.78 -17.96 -4.50
CA ASN A 211 -14.02 -16.86 -3.94
C ASN A 211 -14.22 -16.77 -2.43
N LYS A 212 -13.09 -16.77 -1.69
CA LYS A 212 -13.08 -16.60 -0.23
C LYS A 212 -13.36 -15.16 0.20
N ASN A 213 -13.31 -14.18 -0.72
CA ASN A 213 -13.62 -12.79 -0.41
C ASN A 213 -15.13 -12.63 -0.22
N LEU A 214 -15.52 -12.27 1.01
CA LEU A 214 -16.91 -12.20 1.46
C LEU A 214 -17.76 -11.25 0.60
N GLU A 215 -17.21 -10.11 0.19
CA GLU A 215 -17.94 -9.13 -0.61
C GLU A 215 -18.16 -9.59 -2.06
N ILE A 216 -17.17 -10.29 -2.64
CA ILE A 216 -17.32 -10.88 -3.97
C ILE A 216 -18.31 -12.05 -3.91
N SER A 217 -18.26 -12.85 -2.85
CA SER A 217 -19.20 -13.94 -2.62
C SER A 217 -20.63 -13.42 -2.45
N GLU A 218 -20.83 -12.35 -1.69
CA GLU A 218 -22.13 -11.70 -1.50
C GLU A 218 -22.67 -11.12 -2.81
N ALA A 219 -21.85 -10.38 -3.57
CA ALA A 219 -22.26 -9.85 -4.87
C ALA A 219 -22.63 -10.96 -5.86
N ARG A 220 -21.86 -12.05 -5.88
CA ARG A 220 -22.16 -13.25 -6.67
C ARG A 220 -23.48 -13.89 -6.23
N ASN A 221 -23.69 -14.06 -4.93
CA ASN A 221 -24.92 -14.66 -4.40
C ASN A 221 -26.14 -13.83 -4.75
N ASN A 222 -26.08 -12.51 -4.57
CA ASN A 222 -27.18 -11.60 -4.91
C ASN A 222 -27.50 -11.64 -6.41
N PHE A 223 -26.48 -11.67 -7.26
CA PHE A 223 -26.68 -11.83 -8.70
C PHE A 223 -27.30 -13.18 -9.05
N ASN A 224 -26.80 -14.27 -8.46
CA ASN A 224 -27.31 -15.61 -8.74
C ASN A 224 -28.76 -15.79 -8.23
N LEU A 225 -29.11 -15.18 -7.10
CA LEU A 225 -30.49 -15.14 -6.59
C LEU A 225 -31.43 -14.39 -7.55
N LEU A 226 -30.96 -13.29 -8.15
CA LEU A 226 -31.74 -12.58 -9.16
C LEU A 226 -31.97 -13.45 -10.40
N VAL A 227 -30.91 -14.10 -10.88
CA VAL A 227 -30.96 -15.05 -12.00
C VAL A 227 -31.96 -16.18 -11.73
N GLU A 228 -31.91 -16.79 -10.55
CA GLU A 228 -32.83 -17.83 -10.11
C GLU A 228 -34.28 -17.33 -10.06
N LYS A 229 -34.53 -16.15 -9.48
CA LYS A 229 -35.87 -15.55 -9.45
C LYS A 229 -36.44 -15.32 -10.84
N ILE A 230 -35.62 -14.89 -11.80
CA ILE A 230 -36.05 -14.72 -13.19
C ILE A 230 -36.44 -16.07 -13.79
N ASN A 231 -35.57 -17.08 -13.68
CA ASN A 231 -35.85 -18.42 -14.19
C ASN A 231 -37.15 -19.00 -13.59
N ASN A 232 -37.31 -18.93 -12.28
CA ASN A 232 -38.52 -19.42 -11.60
C ASN A 232 -39.77 -18.65 -12.02
N SER A 233 -39.67 -17.32 -12.22
CA SER A 233 -40.82 -16.52 -12.67
C SER A 233 -41.27 -16.88 -14.08
N ILE A 234 -40.33 -17.22 -14.96
CA ILE A 234 -40.62 -17.68 -16.33
C ILE A 234 -41.33 -19.05 -16.28
N GLU A 235 -40.81 -19.96 -15.47
CA GLU A 235 -41.39 -21.29 -15.28
C GLU A 235 -42.82 -21.20 -14.71
N TYR A 236 -43.01 -20.41 -13.64
CA TYR A 236 -44.33 -20.17 -13.08
C TYR A 236 -45.30 -19.53 -14.07
N SER A 237 -44.83 -18.57 -14.87
CA SER A 237 -45.66 -17.93 -15.90
C SER A 237 -46.10 -18.94 -16.96
N SER A 238 -45.17 -19.77 -17.45
CA SER A 238 -45.48 -20.82 -18.44
C SER A 238 -46.49 -21.83 -17.89
N ASN A 239 -46.28 -22.32 -16.66
CA ASN A 239 -47.19 -23.25 -16.00
C ASN A 239 -48.56 -22.63 -15.73
N SER A 240 -48.61 -21.36 -15.30
CA SER A 240 -49.87 -20.65 -15.05
C SER A 240 -50.68 -20.42 -16.33
N ILE A 241 -50.02 -20.12 -17.45
CA ILE A 241 -50.70 -19.97 -18.75
C ILE A 241 -51.27 -21.33 -19.20
N ASN A 242 -50.53 -22.42 -18.99
CA ASN A 242 -51.02 -23.77 -19.32
C ASN A 242 -52.26 -24.14 -18.52
N HIS A 243 -52.21 -23.98 -17.21
CA HIS A 243 -53.36 -24.26 -16.35
C HIS A 243 -54.55 -23.37 -16.70
N SER A 244 -54.32 -22.08 -16.99
CA SER A 244 -55.41 -21.19 -17.40
C SER A 244 -56.06 -21.66 -18.70
N CYS A 245 -55.26 -22.13 -19.67
CA CYS A 245 -55.78 -22.67 -20.93
C CYS A 245 -56.58 -23.97 -20.72
N GLU A 246 -56.15 -24.85 -19.81
CA GLU A 246 -56.88 -26.06 -19.46
C GLU A 246 -58.20 -25.74 -18.74
N SER A 247 -58.17 -24.87 -17.72
CA SER A 247 -59.39 -24.47 -17.00
C SER A 247 -60.41 -23.76 -17.89
N LEU A 248 -59.97 -23.00 -18.90
CA LEU A 248 -60.89 -22.40 -19.88
C LEU A 248 -61.62 -23.48 -20.69
N LYS A 249 -60.95 -24.57 -21.08
CA LYS A 249 -61.61 -25.69 -21.77
C LYS A 249 -62.60 -26.42 -20.87
N ASP A 250 -62.27 -26.59 -19.59
CA ASP A 250 -63.20 -27.20 -18.63
C ASP A 250 -64.46 -26.32 -18.46
N VAL A 251 -64.30 -25.00 -18.43
CA VAL A 251 -65.43 -24.07 -18.38
C VAL A 251 -66.25 -24.11 -19.67
N GLU A 252 -65.60 -24.17 -20.83
CA GLU A 252 -66.25 -24.32 -22.13
C GLU A 252 -67.15 -25.57 -22.14
N HIS A 253 -66.59 -26.71 -21.73
CA HIS A 253 -67.31 -27.98 -21.65
C HIS A 253 -68.51 -27.92 -20.70
N HIS A 254 -68.36 -27.35 -19.50
CA HIS A 254 -69.50 -27.21 -18.57
C HIS A 254 -70.58 -26.26 -19.09
N ILE A 255 -70.23 -25.25 -19.89
CA ILE A 255 -71.21 -24.37 -20.52
C ILE A 255 -71.95 -25.11 -21.64
N GLU A 256 -71.25 -25.91 -22.45
CA GLU A 256 -71.87 -26.77 -23.47
C GLU A 256 -72.86 -27.78 -22.83
N ASP A 257 -72.45 -28.46 -21.75
CA ASP A 257 -73.31 -29.38 -20.98
C ASP A 257 -74.56 -28.64 -20.43
N LEU A 258 -74.39 -27.41 -19.94
CA LEU A 258 -75.50 -26.59 -19.46
C LEU A 258 -76.46 -26.22 -20.59
N VAL A 259 -75.95 -25.90 -21.78
CA VAL A 259 -76.78 -25.62 -22.96
C VAL A 259 -77.58 -26.86 -23.34
N GLU A 260 -76.95 -28.03 -23.41
CA GLU A 260 -77.63 -29.30 -23.70
C GLU A 260 -78.72 -29.62 -22.68
N LEU A 261 -78.44 -29.42 -21.39
CA LEU A 261 -79.41 -29.59 -20.29
C LEU A 261 -80.61 -28.63 -20.43
N ILE A 262 -80.36 -27.35 -20.74
CA ILE A 262 -81.43 -26.36 -20.96
C ILE A 262 -82.32 -26.79 -22.12
N TYR A 263 -81.73 -27.33 -23.19
CA TYR A 263 -82.47 -27.82 -24.35
C TYR A 263 -83.31 -29.06 -24.05
N THR A 264 -82.79 -30.01 -23.26
CA THR A 264 -83.53 -31.22 -22.86
C THR A 264 -84.65 -30.93 -21.85
N MET A 265 -84.47 -29.95 -20.96
CA MET A 265 -85.49 -29.61 -19.95
C MET A 265 -86.68 -28.81 -20.49
N ASN A 266 -86.58 -28.20 -21.67
CA ASN A 266 -87.51 -27.16 -22.12
C ASN A 266 -88.24 -27.49 -23.45
N GLU A 267 -88.46 -28.78 -23.74
CA GLU A 267 -89.05 -29.28 -25.01
C GLU A 267 -90.42 -28.66 -25.39
N ASP A 268 -91.20 -28.14 -24.43
CA ASP A 268 -92.60 -27.72 -24.67
C ASP A 268 -92.90 -26.19 -24.61
N THR A 269 -91.95 -25.32 -24.25
CA THR A 269 -92.20 -23.85 -24.29
C THR A 269 -91.00 -23.04 -24.77
N ARG A 270 -91.00 -22.71 -26.07
CA ARG A 270 -90.04 -21.77 -26.69
C ARG A 270 -90.40 -20.33 -26.34
N ASP A 271 -90.10 -19.93 -25.11
CA ASP A 271 -90.31 -18.56 -24.61
C ASP A 271 -89.18 -17.61 -25.07
N LYS A 272 -89.51 -16.33 -25.24
CA LYS A 272 -88.61 -15.25 -25.67
C LYS A 272 -87.44 -15.04 -24.69
N GLU A 273 -87.62 -15.43 -23.44
CA GLU A 273 -86.58 -15.38 -22.39
C GLU A 273 -85.50 -16.45 -22.58
N LEU A 274 -85.85 -17.63 -23.11
CA LEU A 274 -84.91 -18.72 -23.38
C LEU A 274 -83.90 -18.32 -24.45
N ARG A 275 -84.37 -17.68 -25.53
CA ARG A 275 -83.51 -17.13 -26.59
C ARG A 275 -82.52 -16.09 -26.07
N LYS A 276 -82.93 -15.22 -25.14
CA LYS A 276 -82.00 -14.24 -24.53
C LYS A 276 -80.92 -14.91 -23.68
N LYS A 277 -81.25 -16.00 -22.99
CA LYS A 277 -80.28 -16.78 -22.21
C LYS A 277 -79.31 -17.52 -23.12
N GLU A 278 -79.82 -18.07 -24.23
CA GLU A 278 -79.01 -18.68 -25.28
C GLU A 278 -78.02 -17.68 -25.89
N ASP A 279 -78.50 -16.49 -26.31
CA ASP A 279 -77.65 -15.44 -26.85
C ASP A 279 -76.53 -15.03 -25.86
N ALA A 280 -76.86 -14.94 -24.56
CA ALA A 280 -75.90 -14.62 -23.51
C ALA A 280 -74.86 -15.74 -23.28
N ILE A 281 -75.27 -17.01 -23.41
CA ILE A 281 -74.37 -18.16 -23.30
C ILE A 281 -73.44 -18.24 -24.52
N ILE A 282 -73.98 -18.06 -25.73
CA ILE A 282 -73.18 -18.00 -26.96
C ILE A 282 -72.14 -16.88 -26.86
N GLN A 283 -72.55 -15.69 -26.42
CA GLN A 283 -71.61 -14.59 -26.20
C GLN A 283 -70.53 -14.94 -25.17
N SER A 284 -70.88 -15.66 -24.10
CA SER A 284 -69.93 -16.11 -23.09
C SER A 284 -68.92 -17.12 -23.65
N LEU A 285 -69.36 -18.05 -24.51
CA LEU A 285 -68.51 -19.00 -25.22
C LEU A 285 -67.57 -18.29 -26.22
N GLU A 286 -68.07 -17.30 -26.96
CA GLU A 286 -67.25 -16.49 -27.87
C GLU A 286 -66.17 -15.69 -27.11
N GLU A 287 -66.52 -15.09 -25.97
CA GLU A 287 -65.58 -14.37 -25.10
C GLU A 287 -64.53 -15.33 -24.50
N LEU A 288 -64.94 -16.53 -24.07
CA LEU A 288 -64.07 -17.57 -23.53
C LEU A 288 -63.07 -18.08 -24.58
N SER A 289 -63.56 -18.36 -25.79
CA SER A 289 -62.74 -18.77 -26.94
C SER A 289 -61.73 -17.68 -27.31
N SER A 290 -62.16 -16.41 -27.31
CA SER A 290 -61.26 -15.27 -27.51
C SER A 290 -60.16 -15.18 -26.45
N ALA A 291 -60.49 -15.43 -25.18
CA ALA A 291 -59.53 -15.45 -24.08
C ALA A 291 -58.53 -16.62 -24.21
N GLU A 292 -59.00 -17.81 -24.57
CA GLU A 292 -58.16 -19.00 -24.80
C GLU A 292 -57.16 -18.75 -25.94
N ILE A 293 -57.61 -18.16 -27.05
CA ILE A 293 -56.74 -17.78 -28.17
C ILE A 293 -55.66 -16.77 -27.72
N LYS A 294 -56.04 -15.75 -26.94
CA LYS A 294 -55.07 -14.77 -26.40
C LYS A 294 -54.03 -15.43 -25.50
N LEU A 295 -54.43 -16.36 -24.63
CA LEU A 295 -53.51 -17.11 -23.76
C LEU A 295 -52.58 -18.03 -24.55
N LYS A 296 -53.08 -18.72 -25.58
CA LYS A 296 -52.25 -19.53 -26.49
C LYS A 296 -51.21 -18.68 -27.22
N ASN A 297 -51.60 -17.49 -27.69
CA ASN A 297 -50.67 -16.56 -28.31
C ASN A 297 -49.62 -16.06 -27.31
N LEU A 298 -50.03 -15.71 -26.08
CA LEU A 298 -49.11 -15.31 -25.02
C LEU A 298 -48.12 -16.43 -24.67
N LYS A 299 -48.58 -17.68 -24.59
CA LYS A 299 -47.72 -18.85 -24.41
C LYS A 299 -46.70 -18.96 -25.53
N LYS A 300 -47.16 -18.83 -26.78
CA LYS A 300 -46.31 -18.91 -27.97
C LYS A 300 -45.25 -17.81 -27.98
N ASP A 301 -45.60 -16.59 -27.56
CA ASP A 301 -44.66 -15.48 -27.43
C ASP A 301 -43.63 -15.74 -26.32
N LEU A 302 -44.07 -16.27 -25.17
CA LEU A 302 -43.19 -16.69 -24.08
C LEU A 302 -42.25 -17.83 -24.51
N ASP A 303 -42.77 -18.86 -25.17
CA ASP A 303 -42.00 -19.98 -25.70
C ASP A 303 -41.04 -19.52 -26.81
N SER A 304 -41.42 -18.53 -27.61
CA SER A 304 -40.58 -17.90 -28.64
C SER A 304 -39.41 -17.15 -28.02
N LEU A 305 -39.65 -16.40 -26.93
CA LEU A 305 -38.58 -15.81 -26.12
C LEU A 305 -37.67 -16.91 -25.54
N ILE A 306 -38.20 -18.05 -25.14
CA ILE A 306 -37.42 -19.18 -24.63
C ILE A 306 -36.64 -19.93 -25.75
N SER A 307 -37.10 -19.91 -27.00
CA SER A 307 -36.61 -20.80 -28.08
C SER A 307 -35.79 -20.13 -29.19
N HIS A 308 -35.60 -18.80 -29.17
CA HIS A 308 -34.84 -18.02 -30.16
C HIS A 308 -33.32 -18.33 -30.30
N TYR A 309 -32.86 -19.51 -29.87
CA TYR A 309 -31.49 -20.01 -30.06
C TYR A 309 -31.32 -20.88 -31.33
N LYS A 310 -32.39 -21.46 -31.90
CA LYS A 310 -32.23 -22.46 -32.96
C LYS A 310 -31.88 -21.93 -34.36
N LEU A 311 -32.00 -20.62 -34.62
CA LEU A 311 -31.89 -20.08 -35.99
C LEU A 311 -30.58 -19.32 -36.29
N LYS A 312 -29.67 -19.10 -35.32
CA LYS A 312 -28.45 -18.31 -35.55
C LYS A 312 -27.14 -19.12 -35.58
N ASN A 313 -27.17 -20.41 -35.25
CA ASN A 313 -25.99 -21.28 -35.26
C ASN A 313 -25.91 -22.25 -36.46
N ASN A 314 -26.77 -22.09 -37.47
CA ASN A 314 -26.81 -22.94 -38.67
C ASN A 314 -26.54 -22.20 -39.99
N ASN A 315 -26.03 -20.96 -39.96
CA ASN A 315 -25.55 -20.24 -41.14
C ASN A 315 -24.10 -19.79 -40.97
#